data_AF-A0A9N7RBX5-F1
#
_entry.id   AF-A0A9N7RBX5-F1
#
_cell.length_a   1.000
_cell.length_b   1.000
_cell.length_c   1.000
_cell.angle_alpha   90.00
_cell.angle_beta   90.00
_cell.angle_gamma   90.00
#
_symmetry.space_group_name_H-M   'P 1'
#
loop_
_entity.id
_entity.type
_entity.pdbx_description
1 polymer ?
#
loop_
_entity_poly.entity_id
_entity_poly.type
_entity_poly.pdbx_seq_one_letter_code
_entity_poly.pdbx_strand_id
1 'polypeptide(L)'
;MTVIGLLHRLAVRTPLKFTPTTATVSPPLSPTVHTTFGPSATMSAASTAASPLDAVFKQKKALRSQVKRELRSMDPTLRSQEDDAIQRIVLEAPWFKSCRRLCAYISCGALREVDTAKVLSAILRNTGEDDRSQVRKKLYVPRVEDKNSFMRMLNISGMDDLIANSMDILEPAPCDSEGNEREDALFTFMTKYVFIITGLAFDKSGRRLGRGGGYYDTFLTKYQELAKDRQWKKPLFVALSYSRQILEDGVIPITPNDVPVDALVLSSGVIPISPAAREVCNP
;
A
#
# COMPACT_ATOMS: atom_id res chain seq x y z
N MET A 1 -60.33 -10.70 -11.96
CA MET A 1 -60.95 -9.93 -10.85
C MET A 1 -59.82 -9.64 -9.88
N THR A 2 -58.95 -8.64 -10.10
CA THR A 2 -59.17 -7.18 -9.88
C THR A 2 -59.61 -6.96 -8.43
N VAL A 3 -58.87 -6.27 -7.55
CA VAL A 3 -58.63 -4.81 -7.55
C VAL A 3 -57.52 -4.44 -6.52
N ILE A 4 -56.50 -3.68 -6.97
CA ILE A 4 -55.95 -2.39 -6.45
C ILE A 4 -55.80 -2.28 -4.92
N GLY A 5 -54.63 -2.03 -4.29
CA GLY A 5 -53.57 -1.04 -4.57
C GLY A 5 -53.54 -0.02 -3.41
N LEU A 6 -52.36 0.48 -3.00
CA LEU A 6 -52.04 1.91 -2.75
C LEU A 6 -50.89 2.18 -1.73
N LEU A 7 -49.86 2.89 -2.24
CA LEU A 7 -48.97 3.94 -1.65
C LEU A 7 -47.69 3.63 -0.84
N HIS A 8 -46.58 3.65 -1.60
CA HIS A 8 -45.40 4.54 -1.48
C HIS A 8 -45.31 5.56 -0.32
N ARG A 9 -44.15 5.58 0.37
CA ARG A 9 -43.40 6.82 0.71
C ARG A 9 -41.88 6.59 0.66
N LEU A 10 -41.27 7.10 -0.41
CA LEU A 10 -39.83 7.36 -0.54
C LEU A 10 -39.52 8.71 0.13
N ALA A 11 -38.53 8.76 1.02
CA ALA A 11 -37.98 10.00 1.56
C ALA A 11 -36.80 10.46 0.70
N VAL A 12 -37.05 11.44 -0.16
CA VAL A 12 -36.03 12.18 -0.91
C VAL A 12 -35.39 13.21 0.03
N ARG A 13 -34.08 13.08 0.27
CA ARG A 13 -33.29 14.13 0.95
C ARG A 13 -32.82 15.16 -0.07
N THR A 14 -33.15 16.42 0.18
CA THR A 14 -32.76 17.59 -0.61
C THR A 14 -31.28 17.98 -0.40
N PRO A 15 -30.58 18.46 -1.43
CA PRO A 15 -29.21 18.94 -1.31
C PRO A 15 -29.14 20.41 -0.84
N LEU A 16 -28.18 20.69 0.05
CA LEU A 16 -27.81 22.03 0.54
C LEU A 16 -27.15 22.85 -0.59
N LYS A 17 -27.69 24.06 -0.84
CA LYS A 17 -27.14 25.03 -1.80
C LYS A 17 -26.08 25.90 -1.12
N PHE A 18 -24.86 25.89 -1.65
CA PHE A 18 -23.82 26.87 -1.33
C PHE A 18 -23.92 28.06 -2.29
N THR A 19 -24.03 29.27 -1.75
CA THR A 19 -23.97 30.53 -2.50
C THR A 19 -22.53 31.07 -2.53
N PRO A 20 -22.00 31.50 -3.68
CA PRO A 20 -20.68 32.10 -3.76
C PRO A 20 -20.77 33.62 -3.51
N THR A 21 -19.96 34.12 -2.57
CA THR A 21 -19.77 35.56 -2.33
C THR A 21 -18.72 36.10 -3.29
N THR A 22 -19.14 36.96 -4.22
CA THR A 22 -18.29 37.75 -5.10
C THR A 22 -17.71 38.94 -4.35
N ALA A 23 -16.38 39.05 -4.28
CA ALA A 23 -15.68 40.24 -3.81
C ALA A 23 -15.19 41.08 -5.00
N THR A 24 -15.62 42.34 -5.02
CA THR A 24 -15.34 43.38 -6.00
C THR A 24 -13.93 43.95 -5.87
N VAL A 25 -13.30 44.19 -7.03
CA VAL A 25 -12.01 44.88 -7.20
C VAL A 25 -12.24 46.39 -7.33
N SER A 26 -11.37 47.21 -6.76
CA SER A 26 -11.07 48.58 -7.22
C SER A 26 -9.64 48.99 -6.84
N PRO A 27 -8.89 49.69 -7.71
CA PRO A 27 -7.48 50.09 -7.52
C PRO A 27 -7.39 51.48 -6.85
N PRO A 28 -6.21 52.01 -6.42
CA PRO A 28 -5.42 52.83 -7.37
C PRO A 28 -3.90 53.08 -7.07
N LEU A 29 -3.22 53.61 -8.11
CA LEU A 29 -2.13 54.62 -8.15
C LEU A 29 -0.70 54.33 -7.61
N SER A 30 0.28 54.60 -8.47
CA SER A 30 1.70 54.93 -8.19
C SER A 30 1.96 56.40 -8.63
N PRO A 31 3.18 56.98 -8.55
CA PRO A 31 4.35 56.78 -7.67
C PRO A 31 4.85 58.10 -7.02
N THR A 32 5.81 58.06 -6.09
CA THR A 32 6.75 59.19 -5.90
C THR A 32 8.12 58.69 -5.41
N VAL A 33 9.16 59.25 -6.02
CA VAL A 33 10.60 58.97 -5.90
C VAL A 33 11.20 59.63 -4.66
N HIS A 34 12.19 59.03 -4.01
CA HIS A 34 13.40 59.73 -3.53
C HIS A 34 14.55 58.75 -3.25
N THR A 35 15.73 59.19 -3.69
CA THR A 35 17.08 58.60 -3.71
C THR A 35 17.77 58.52 -2.34
N THR A 36 18.65 57.53 -2.11
CA THR A 36 19.97 57.71 -1.48
C THR A 36 20.86 56.45 -1.50
N PHE A 37 22.18 56.68 -1.43
CA PHE A 37 23.36 55.82 -1.66
C PHE A 37 23.58 54.66 -0.65
N GLY A 38 24.40 53.66 -1.05
CA GLY A 38 24.81 52.45 -0.29
C GLY A 38 25.75 52.69 0.91
N PRO A 39 26.53 51.69 1.44
CA PRO A 39 27.04 50.47 0.79
C PRO A 39 26.99 49.16 1.63
N SER A 40 27.53 48.09 1.03
CA SER A 40 28.11 46.89 1.70
C SER A 40 27.12 45.88 2.30
N ALA A 41 26.74 44.89 1.49
CA ALA A 41 26.30 43.59 1.98
C ALA A 41 27.31 42.55 1.51
N THR A 42 28.09 42.05 2.46
CA THR A 42 28.82 40.79 2.37
C THR A 42 27.90 39.72 1.78
N MET A 43 28.27 39.19 0.61
CA MET A 43 27.67 37.98 0.07
C MET A 43 28.09 36.83 0.99
N SER A 44 27.32 36.62 2.06
CA SER A 44 27.33 35.36 2.78
C SER A 44 26.85 34.31 1.80
N ALA A 45 27.78 33.53 1.26
CA ALA A 45 27.46 32.30 0.56
C ALA A 45 26.74 31.41 1.57
N ALA A 46 25.41 31.47 1.55
CA ALA A 46 24.57 30.52 2.26
C ALA A 46 24.82 29.14 1.62
N SER A 47 25.81 28.45 2.16
CA SER A 47 26.00 27.02 2.03
C SER A 47 24.68 26.37 2.42
N THR A 48 23.88 26.01 1.41
CA THR A 48 22.67 25.22 1.54
C THR A 48 23.10 23.79 1.87
N ALA A 49 23.49 23.57 3.12
CA ALA A 49 23.65 22.23 3.65
C ALA A 49 22.28 21.55 3.55
N ALA A 50 22.18 20.53 2.69
CA ALA A 50 20.95 19.78 2.51
C ALA A 50 20.46 19.26 3.87
N SER A 51 19.15 19.27 4.11
CA SER A 51 18.61 18.80 5.39
C SER A 51 19.03 17.34 5.62
N PRO A 52 19.15 16.87 6.88
CA PRO A 52 19.41 15.46 7.17
C PRO A 52 18.43 14.50 6.44
N LEU A 53 17.20 14.93 6.21
CA LEU A 53 16.20 14.18 5.44
C LEU A 53 16.51 14.13 3.94
N ASP A 54 17.01 15.20 3.34
CA ASP A 54 17.41 15.22 1.93
C ASP A 54 18.54 14.22 1.65
N ALA A 55 19.49 14.11 2.58
CA ALA A 55 20.55 13.12 2.51
C ALA A 55 19.98 11.68 2.53
N VAL A 56 19.02 11.40 3.42
CA VAL A 56 18.31 10.11 3.48
C VAL A 56 17.58 9.81 2.16
N PHE A 57 16.83 10.78 1.62
CA PHE A 57 16.11 10.57 0.35
C PHE A 57 17.05 10.35 -0.83
N LYS A 58 18.21 11.03 -0.86
CA LYS A 58 19.25 10.83 -1.87
C LYS A 58 19.83 9.41 -1.80
N GLN A 59 20.14 8.93 -0.59
CA GLN A 59 20.60 7.56 -0.36
C GLN A 59 19.54 6.53 -0.78
N LYS A 60 18.28 6.69 -0.38
CA LYS A 60 17.17 5.83 -0.83
C LYS A 60 17.07 5.80 -2.35
N LYS A 61 17.18 6.95 -3.04
CA LYS A 61 17.13 7.02 -4.51
C LYS A 61 18.27 6.22 -5.16
N ALA A 62 19.50 6.36 -4.65
CA ALA A 62 20.64 5.59 -5.14
C ALA A 62 20.42 4.08 -4.96
N LEU A 63 19.96 3.66 -3.78
CA LEU A 63 19.70 2.27 -3.46
C LEU A 63 18.59 1.66 -4.33
N ARG A 64 17.51 2.41 -4.60
CA ARG A 64 16.45 1.97 -5.53
C ARG A 64 17.01 1.70 -6.92
N SER A 65 17.90 2.55 -7.42
CA SER A 65 18.52 2.37 -8.74
C SER A 65 19.40 1.12 -8.78
N GLN A 66 20.21 0.90 -7.74
CA GLN A 66 21.03 -0.31 -7.61
C GLN A 66 20.18 -1.57 -7.61
N VAL A 67 19.17 -1.65 -6.74
CA VAL A 67 18.38 -2.88 -6.58
C VAL A 67 17.51 -3.15 -7.82
N LYS A 68 16.98 -2.11 -8.49
CA LYS A 68 16.31 -2.28 -9.78
C LYS A 68 17.22 -2.89 -10.85
N ARG A 69 18.52 -2.58 -10.84
CA ARG A 69 19.50 -3.18 -11.75
C ARG A 69 19.75 -4.65 -11.42
N GLU A 70 19.90 -4.99 -10.14
CA GLU A 70 20.03 -6.39 -9.68
C GLU A 70 18.80 -7.24 -10.04
N LEU A 71 17.59 -6.71 -9.84
CA LEU A 71 16.36 -7.40 -10.24
C LEU A 71 16.27 -7.59 -11.76
N ARG A 72 16.81 -6.66 -12.54
CA ARG A 72 16.86 -6.77 -14.01
C ARG A 72 17.80 -7.86 -14.49
N SER A 73 18.90 -8.10 -13.79
CA SER A 73 19.90 -9.13 -14.12
C SER A 73 19.52 -10.53 -13.63
N MET A 74 18.42 -10.69 -12.90
CA MET A 74 17.93 -12.01 -12.50
C MET A 74 17.58 -12.87 -13.71
N ASP A 75 18.11 -14.09 -13.71
CA ASP A 75 17.70 -15.13 -14.64
C ASP A 75 16.18 -15.41 -14.51
N PRO A 76 15.42 -15.38 -15.61
CA PRO A 76 13.97 -15.58 -15.57
C PRO A 76 13.55 -16.95 -15.01
N THR A 77 14.33 -18.00 -15.27
CA THR A 77 14.02 -19.36 -14.79
C THR A 77 14.19 -19.45 -13.28
N LEU A 78 15.33 -18.97 -12.76
CA LEU A 78 15.58 -18.88 -11.33
C LEU A 78 14.54 -18.01 -10.64
N ARG A 79 14.15 -16.88 -11.24
CA ARG A 79 13.10 -16.01 -10.68
C ARG A 79 11.78 -16.77 -10.52
N SER A 80 11.35 -17.49 -11.56
CA SER A 80 10.13 -18.30 -11.52
C SER A 80 10.21 -19.44 -10.49
N GLN A 81 11.38 -20.03 -10.28
CA GLN A 81 11.58 -21.05 -9.25
C GLN A 81 11.47 -20.45 -7.84
N GLU A 82 12.06 -19.26 -7.62
CA GLU A 82 11.92 -18.53 -6.37
C GLU A 82 10.46 -18.10 -6.12
N ASP A 83 9.76 -17.62 -7.15
CA ASP A 83 8.33 -17.28 -7.09
C ASP A 83 7.49 -18.48 -6.60
N ASP A 84 7.72 -19.66 -7.17
CA ASP A 84 7.02 -20.88 -6.79
C ASP A 84 7.35 -21.34 -5.37
N ALA A 85 8.62 -21.21 -4.96
CA ALA A 85 9.04 -21.53 -3.61
C ALA A 85 8.40 -20.61 -2.56
N ILE A 86 8.43 -19.30 -2.81
CA ILE A 86 7.86 -18.30 -1.92
C ILE A 86 6.35 -18.50 -1.76
N GLN A 87 5.63 -18.67 -2.87
CA GLN A 87 4.17 -18.86 -2.82
C GLN A 87 3.78 -20.15 -2.08
N ARG A 88 4.54 -21.24 -2.24
CA ARG A 88 4.31 -22.48 -1.47
C ARG A 88 4.46 -22.25 0.04
N ILE A 89 5.53 -21.58 0.46
CA ILE A 89 5.77 -21.25 1.87
C ILE A 89 4.62 -20.41 2.43
N VAL A 90 4.13 -19.41 1.69
CA VAL A 90 2.97 -18.60 2.09
C VAL A 90 1.73 -19.47 2.27
N LEU A 91 1.40 -20.32 1.30
CA LEU A 91 0.21 -21.18 1.34
C LEU A 91 0.24 -22.17 2.52
N GLU A 92 1.43 -22.63 2.90
CA GLU A 92 1.62 -23.58 4.00
C GLU A 92 1.66 -22.90 5.37
N ALA A 93 1.88 -21.58 5.43
CA ALA A 93 2.11 -20.86 6.67
C ALA A 93 0.89 -20.84 7.62
N PRO A 94 1.09 -21.03 8.94
CA PRO A 94 0.00 -20.96 9.93
C PRO A 94 -0.73 -19.61 9.95
N TRP A 95 0.00 -18.51 9.82
CA TRP A 95 -0.58 -17.17 9.77
C TRP A 95 -1.43 -16.94 8.51
N PHE A 96 -1.10 -17.57 7.38
CA PHE A 96 -1.91 -17.51 6.17
C PHE A 96 -3.16 -18.36 6.31
N LYS A 97 -3.02 -19.60 6.78
CA LYS A 97 -4.15 -20.53 7.00
C LYS A 97 -5.16 -19.97 8.01
N SER A 98 -4.70 -19.29 9.05
CA SER A 98 -5.56 -18.72 10.10
C SER A 98 -6.14 -17.33 9.79
N CYS A 99 -5.62 -16.60 8.79
CA CYS A 99 -6.13 -15.27 8.46
C CYS A 99 -7.58 -15.34 7.94
N ARG A 100 -8.38 -14.29 8.12
CA ARG A 100 -9.69 -14.16 7.46
C ARG A 100 -9.68 -13.15 6.34
N ARG A 101 -8.69 -12.27 6.34
CA ARG A 101 -8.55 -11.20 5.36
C ARG A 101 -7.11 -11.08 4.97
N LEU A 102 -6.86 -11.14 3.66
CA LEU A 102 -5.56 -10.86 3.08
C LEU A 102 -5.64 -9.54 2.32
N CYS A 103 -4.74 -8.62 2.64
CA CYS A 103 -4.43 -7.49 1.78
C CYS A 103 -3.15 -7.84 1.03
N ALA A 104 -3.18 -7.89 -0.29
CA ALA A 104 -2.01 -8.27 -1.09
C ALA A 104 -1.99 -7.54 -2.44
N TYR A 105 -0.79 -7.28 -2.96
CA TYR A 105 -0.62 -6.71 -4.29
C TYR A 105 -0.89 -7.73 -5.40
N ILE A 106 -1.33 -7.26 -6.56
CA ILE A 106 -1.25 -8.03 -7.81
C ILE A 106 0.18 -7.88 -8.33
N SER A 107 0.88 -9.00 -8.48
CA SER A 107 2.24 -8.99 -9.03
C SER A 107 2.25 -8.39 -10.44
N CYS A 108 3.14 -7.42 -10.66
CA CYS A 108 3.37 -6.84 -11.99
C CYS A 108 4.74 -7.25 -12.52
N GLY A 109 4.76 -7.97 -13.65
CA GLY A 109 6.00 -8.47 -14.26
C GLY A 109 6.99 -7.34 -14.62
N ALA A 110 6.49 -6.19 -15.07
CA ALA A 110 7.31 -5.01 -15.38
C ALA A 110 8.01 -4.44 -14.13
N LEU A 111 7.38 -4.60 -12.97
CA LEU A 111 7.92 -4.18 -11.68
C LEU A 111 8.91 -5.19 -11.10
N ARG A 112 8.95 -6.42 -11.62
CA ARG A 112 9.80 -7.53 -11.15
C ARG A 112 9.59 -7.83 -9.67
N GLU A 113 8.32 -7.84 -9.27
CA GLU A 113 7.91 -8.23 -7.93
C GLU A 113 7.85 -9.76 -7.83
N VAL A 114 7.84 -10.29 -6.61
CA VAL A 114 7.55 -11.71 -6.40
C VAL A 114 6.11 -11.97 -6.83
N ASP A 115 5.89 -13.06 -7.56
CA ASP A 115 4.57 -13.46 -8.00
C ASP A 115 3.66 -13.83 -6.81
N THR A 116 2.39 -13.40 -6.87
CA THR A 116 1.38 -13.67 -5.86
C THR A 116 0.20 -14.48 -6.39
N ALA A 117 0.16 -14.82 -7.69
CA ALA A 117 -1.01 -15.37 -8.36
C ALA A 117 -1.61 -16.63 -7.68
N LYS A 118 -0.78 -17.58 -7.23
CA LYS A 118 -1.23 -18.81 -6.55
C LYS A 118 -1.81 -18.49 -5.17
N VAL A 119 -1.21 -17.56 -4.43
CA VAL A 119 -1.71 -17.09 -3.12
C VAL A 119 -3.08 -16.44 -3.27
N LEU A 120 -3.22 -15.54 -4.26
CA LEU A 120 -4.50 -14.86 -4.53
C LEU A 120 -5.57 -15.86 -4.98
N SER A 121 -5.22 -16.77 -5.90
CA SER A 121 -6.12 -17.81 -6.40
C SER A 121 -6.63 -18.72 -5.29
N ALA A 122 -5.79 -19.08 -4.31
CA ALA A 122 -6.20 -19.88 -3.16
C ALA A 122 -7.30 -19.19 -2.33
N ILE A 123 -7.32 -17.86 -2.24
CA ILE A 123 -8.39 -17.14 -1.54
C ILE A 123 -9.64 -17.05 -2.41
N LEU A 124 -9.49 -16.73 -3.70
CA LEU A 124 -10.61 -16.56 -4.63
C LEU A 124 -11.34 -17.87 -4.96
N ARG A 125 -10.66 -19.03 -4.86
CA ARG A 125 -11.25 -20.37 -5.04
C ARG A 125 -12.00 -20.90 -3.81
N ASN A 126 -11.68 -20.42 -2.61
CA ASN A 126 -12.35 -20.79 -1.36
C ASN A 126 -13.73 -20.12 -1.22
N THR A 127 -14.45 -20.02 -2.33
CA THR A 127 -15.75 -19.37 -2.49
C THR A 127 -16.89 -20.37 -2.75
N GLY A 128 -16.56 -21.67 -2.88
CA GLY A 128 -17.53 -22.76 -3.05
C GLY A 128 -18.25 -23.17 -1.77
N GLU A 129 -19.51 -23.61 -1.92
CA GLU A 129 -20.52 -23.82 -0.88
C GLU A 129 -20.32 -25.08 0.01
N ASP A 130 -19.23 -25.83 -0.16
CA ASP A 130 -19.12 -27.22 0.34
C ASP A 130 -18.41 -27.42 1.68
N ASP A 131 -18.01 -26.37 2.40
CA ASP A 131 -17.49 -26.53 3.77
C ASP A 131 -18.30 -25.72 4.77
N ARG A 132 -19.33 -26.36 5.34
CA ARG A 132 -20.25 -25.79 6.35
C ARG A 132 -19.55 -25.28 7.63
N SER A 133 -18.23 -25.45 7.75
CA SER A 133 -17.44 -25.05 8.91
C SER A 133 -16.30 -24.06 8.62
N GLN A 134 -16.01 -23.69 7.36
CA GLN A 134 -14.93 -22.74 7.07
C GLN A 134 -15.39 -21.32 6.79
N VAL A 135 -14.84 -20.39 7.57
CA VAL A 135 -15.07 -18.96 7.35
C VAL A 135 -14.35 -18.50 6.09
N ARG A 136 -15.14 -18.06 5.09
CA ARG A 136 -14.65 -17.50 3.83
C ARG A 136 -13.61 -16.40 4.06
N LYS A 137 -12.44 -16.56 3.45
CA LYS A 137 -11.41 -15.52 3.41
C LYS A 137 -11.80 -14.43 2.41
N LYS A 138 -11.46 -13.18 2.71
CA LYS A 138 -11.60 -12.05 1.77
C LYS A 138 -10.23 -11.59 1.29
N LEU A 139 -10.14 -11.23 0.00
CA LEU A 139 -8.97 -10.64 -0.63
C LEU A 139 -9.20 -9.15 -0.86
N TYR A 140 -8.24 -8.33 -0.46
CA TYR A 140 -8.21 -6.89 -0.72
C TYR A 140 -6.93 -6.56 -1.49
N VAL A 141 -7.05 -5.70 -2.49
CA VAL A 141 -5.96 -5.36 -3.41
C VAL A 141 -5.80 -3.83 -3.46
N PRO A 142 -4.56 -3.31 -3.58
CA PRO A 142 -4.32 -1.88 -3.61
C PRO A 142 -4.94 -1.21 -4.85
N ARG A 143 -5.58 -0.08 -4.62
CA ARG A 143 -5.99 0.90 -5.64
C ARG A 143 -5.35 2.24 -5.32
N VAL A 144 -4.62 2.82 -6.28
CA VAL A 144 -4.02 4.15 -6.13
C VAL A 144 -5.04 5.19 -6.53
N GLU A 145 -5.36 6.11 -5.62
CA GLU A 145 -6.40 7.12 -5.83
C GLU A 145 -5.80 8.44 -6.34
N ASP A 146 -4.58 8.79 -5.89
CA ASP A 146 -3.91 10.02 -6.30
C ASP A 146 -2.39 9.94 -6.26
N LYS A 147 -1.72 11.05 -6.64
CA LYS A 147 -0.25 11.19 -6.61
C LYS A 147 0.30 11.61 -5.24
N ASN A 148 -0.56 11.89 -4.26
CA ASN A 148 -0.23 12.30 -2.90
C ASN A 148 -0.12 11.11 -1.95
N SER A 149 0.18 9.92 -2.49
CA SER A 149 0.30 8.67 -1.73
C SER A 149 -1.03 8.14 -1.17
N PHE A 150 -2.19 8.60 -1.66
CA PHE A 150 -3.46 8.03 -1.25
C PHE A 150 -3.74 6.72 -1.97
N MET A 151 -3.88 5.65 -1.20
CA MET A 151 -4.16 4.30 -1.66
C MET A 151 -5.25 3.71 -0.78
N ARG A 152 -6.14 2.93 -1.39
CA ARG A 152 -7.13 2.11 -0.69
C ARG A 152 -6.82 0.64 -0.91
N MET A 153 -7.30 -0.22 0.00
CA MET A 153 -7.24 -1.67 -0.15
C MET A 153 -8.67 -2.17 -0.33
N LEU A 154 -9.07 -2.45 -1.57
CA LEU A 154 -10.46 -2.73 -1.93
C LEU A 154 -10.69 -4.22 -2.12
N ASN A 155 -11.83 -4.72 -1.64
CA ASN A 155 -12.20 -6.11 -1.78
C ASN A 155 -12.48 -6.46 -3.26
N ILE A 156 -11.96 -7.62 -3.67
CA ILE A 156 -12.30 -8.25 -4.94
C ILE A 156 -12.91 -9.64 -4.69
N SER A 157 -13.80 -10.02 -5.59
CA SER A 157 -14.45 -11.34 -5.68
C SER A 157 -13.85 -12.21 -6.77
N GLY A 158 -13.19 -11.60 -7.77
CA GLY A 158 -12.53 -12.29 -8.86
C GLY A 158 -11.50 -11.43 -9.57
N MET A 159 -10.79 -12.01 -10.54
CA MET A 159 -9.82 -11.27 -11.35
C MET A 159 -10.50 -10.29 -12.31
N ASP A 160 -11.77 -10.54 -12.67
CA ASP A 160 -12.57 -9.67 -13.53
C ASP A 160 -12.93 -8.33 -12.87
N ASP A 161 -12.68 -8.18 -11.56
CA ASP A 161 -12.81 -6.91 -10.84
C ASP A 161 -11.67 -5.93 -11.12
N LEU A 162 -10.59 -6.39 -11.76
CA LEU A 162 -9.37 -5.62 -11.94
C LEU A 162 -9.34 -4.89 -13.29
N ILE A 163 -8.84 -3.66 -13.25
CA ILE A 163 -8.57 -2.81 -14.41
C ILE A 163 -7.10 -2.40 -14.41
N ALA A 164 -6.52 -2.24 -15.60
CA ALA A 164 -5.17 -1.70 -15.73
C ALA A 164 -5.18 -0.19 -15.53
N ASN A 165 -4.26 0.32 -14.70
CA ASN A 165 -3.99 1.76 -14.64
C ASN A 165 -3.01 2.20 -15.75
N SER A 166 -2.62 3.48 -15.74
CA SER A 166 -1.74 4.07 -16.76
C SER A 166 -0.31 3.48 -16.80
N MET A 167 0.05 2.62 -15.85
CA MET A 167 1.33 1.90 -15.81
C MET A 167 1.16 0.39 -16.07
N ASP A 168 0.01 -0.04 -16.60
CA ASP A 168 -0.36 -1.45 -16.81
C ASP A 168 -0.33 -2.31 -15.54
N ILE A 169 -0.48 -1.67 -14.37
CA ILE A 169 -0.64 -2.37 -13.09
C ILE A 169 -2.13 -2.59 -12.88
N LEU A 170 -2.50 -3.83 -12.59
CA LEU A 170 -3.88 -4.19 -12.28
C LEU A 170 -4.26 -3.71 -10.88
N GLU A 171 -5.38 -3.00 -10.80
CA GLU A 171 -5.99 -2.52 -9.57
C GLU A 171 -7.52 -2.72 -9.63
N PRO A 172 -8.22 -2.84 -8.50
CA PRO A 172 -9.67 -3.00 -8.49
C PRO A 172 -10.35 -1.77 -9.11
N ALA A 173 -11.39 -1.98 -9.92
CA ALA A 173 -12.29 -0.88 -10.32
C ALA A 173 -12.88 -0.19 -9.07
N PRO A 174 -13.19 1.13 -9.09
CA PRO A 174 -13.73 1.83 -7.91
C PRO A 174 -15.01 1.20 -7.34
N CYS A 175 -15.88 0.75 -8.24
CA CYS A 175 -17.15 0.10 -7.92
C CYS A 175 -17.15 -1.36 -8.37
N ASP A 176 -18.08 -2.14 -7.79
CA ASP A 176 -18.41 -3.49 -8.27
C ASP A 176 -19.26 -3.45 -9.57
N SER A 177 -19.60 -4.64 -10.08
CA SER A 177 -20.41 -4.79 -11.30
C SER A 177 -21.84 -4.24 -11.18
N GLU A 178 -22.33 -4.03 -9.96
CA GLU A 178 -23.64 -3.46 -9.67
C GLU A 178 -23.58 -1.94 -9.46
N GLY A 179 -22.38 -1.35 -9.48
CA GLY A 179 -22.14 0.08 -9.28
C GLY A 179 -21.98 0.49 -7.81
N ASN A 180 -21.93 -0.46 -6.87
CA ASN A 180 -21.73 -0.15 -5.46
C ASN A 180 -20.25 0.11 -5.15
N GLU A 181 -19.99 0.93 -4.12
CA GLU A 181 -18.64 1.10 -3.60
C GLU A 181 -18.10 -0.23 -3.03
N ARG A 182 -16.86 -0.55 -3.35
CA ARG A 182 -16.20 -1.75 -2.83
C ARG A 182 -15.86 -1.61 -1.34
N GLU A 183 -15.93 -2.72 -0.62
CA GLU A 183 -15.49 -2.77 0.79
C GLU A 183 -14.00 -2.39 0.89
N ASP A 184 -13.72 -1.39 1.72
CA ASP A 184 -12.36 -0.96 2.04
C ASP A 184 -11.85 -1.63 3.33
N ALA A 185 -10.61 -2.10 3.30
CA ALA A 185 -9.97 -2.69 4.47
C ALA A 185 -9.89 -1.76 5.69
N LEU A 186 -9.90 -0.44 5.51
CA LEU A 186 -9.88 0.54 6.61
C LEU A 186 -11.22 0.64 7.36
N PHE A 187 -12.34 0.28 6.72
CA PHE A 187 -13.68 0.50 7.27
C PHE A 187 -14.38 -0.78 7.74
N THR A 188 -13.78 -1.95 7.56
CA THR A 188 -14.33 -3.20 8.10
C THR A 188 -14.23 -3.23 9.63
N PHE A 189 -15.22 -3.77 10.35
CA PHE A 189 -15.20 -3.87 11.82
C PHE A 189 -14.57 -5.16 12.36
N MET A 190 -13.80 -5.87 11.53
CA MET A 190 -13.36 -7.22 11.82
C MET A 190 -11.84 -7.34 11.98
N THR A 191 -11.44 -8.30 12.80
CA THR A 191 -10.06 -8.61 13.14
C THR A 191 -9.49 -9.73 12.23
N LYS A 192 -8.17 -9.95 12.27
CA LYS A 192 -7.39 -10.99 11.53
C LYS A 192 -7.01 -10.65 10.07
N TYR A 193 -6.44 -9.46 9.88
CA TYR A 193 -5.73 -9.10 8.66
C TYR A 193 -4.30 -9.62 8.64
N VAL A 194 -3.88 -10.10 7.47
CA VAL A 194 -2.48 -10.20 7.07
C VAL A 194 -2.28 -9.29 5.87
N PHE A 195 -1.21 -8.49 5.88
CA PHE A 195 -0.81 -7.68 4.74
C PHE A 195 0.43 -8.29 4.10
N ILE A 196 0.31 -8.72 2.85
CA ILE A 196 1.45 -9.01 1.99
C ILE A 196 1.80 -7.73 1.24
N ILE A 197 2.93 -7.12 1.60
CA ILE A 197 3.35 -5.81 1.08
C ILE A 197 4.59 -5.93 0.19
N THR A 198 4.68 -5.06 -0.81
CA THR A 198 5.80 -5.01 -1.77
C THR A 198 6.89 -4.02 -1.33
N GLY A 199 8.09 -4.21 -1.87
CA GLY A 199 9.28 -3.39 -1.67
C GLY A 199 10.36 -3.72 -2.71
N LEU A 200 11.30 -2.79 -2.91
CA LEU A 200 12.49 -3.03 -3.72
C LEU A 200 13.56 -3.76 -2.91
N ALA A 201 13.75 -3.40 -1.65
CA ALA A 201 14.71 -4.05 -0.77
C ALA A 201 14.23 -4.11 0.67
N PHE A 202 14.79 -5.05 1.42
CA PHE A 202 14.53 -5.28 2.83
C PHE A 202 15.83 -5.59 3.57
N ASP A 203 15.84 -5.44 4.88
CA ASP A 203 16.89 -5.99 5.74
C ASP A 203 16.28 -6.87 6.84
N LYS A 204 17.13 -7.58 7.59
CA LYS A 204 16.70 -8.53 8.63
C LYS A 204 16.25 -7.83 9.91
N SER A 205 16.44 -6.50 10.00
CA SER A 205 15.82 -5.64 11.02
C SER A 205 14.39 -5.19 10.65
N GLY A 206 13.92 -5.54 9.45
CA GLY A 206 12.58 -5.23 8.96
C GLY A 206 12.44 -3.88 8.27
N ARG A 207 13.54 -3.19 8.00
CA ARG A 207 13.49 -1.97 7.18
C ARG A 207 13.10 -2.32 5.76
N ARG A 208 12.31 -1.45 5.15
CA ARG A 208 11.76 -1.64 3.82
C ARG A 208 12.07 -0.43 2.93
N LEU A 209 12.63 -0.68 1.76
CA LEU A 209 12.79 0.32 0.71
C LEU A 209 11.68 0.17 -0.32
N GLY A 210 10.66 1.03 -0.27
CA GLY A 210 9.61 1.09 -1.29
C GLY A 210 10.08 1.72 -2.62
N ARG A 211 9.16 1.84 -3.59
CA ARG A 211 9.43 2.44 -4.91
C ARG A 211 9.57 3.96 -4.92
N GLY A 212 9.22 4.63 -3.82
CA GLY A 212 9.39 6.07 -3.62
C GLY A 212 8.09 6.88 -3.56
N GLY A 213 6.95 6.27 -3.86
CA GLY A 213 5.64 6.95 -3.82
C GLY A 213 4.92 6.93 -2.48
N GLY A 214 5.52 6.45 -1.38
CA GLY A 214 4.93 6.53 -0.03
C GLY A 214 3.63 5.76 0.25
N TYR A 215 2.97 5.20 -0.77
CA TYR A 215 1.61 4.62 -0.65
C TYR A 215 1.42 3.64 0.50
N TYR A 216 2.32 2.65 0.63
CA TYR A 216 2.22 1.67 1.72
C TYR A 216 2.49 2.30 3.08
N ASP A 217 3.47 3.20 3.20
CA ASP A 217 3.80 3.84 4.48
C ASP A 217 2.62 4.71 4.97
N THR A 218 2.03 5.51 4.07
CA THR A 218 0.82 6.30 4.34
C THR A 218 -0.37 5.42 4.73
N PHE A 219 -0.66 4.37 3.94
CA PHE A 219 -1.78 3.47 4.21
C PHE A 219 -1.62 2.71 5.53
N LEU A 220 -0.43 2.12 5.78
CA LEU A 220 -0.19 1.29 6.95
C LEU A 220 -0.17 2.13 8.24
N THR A 221 0.36 3.36 8.19
CA THR A 221 0.30 4.30 9.33
C THR A 221 -1.16 4.58 9.70
N LYS A 222 -1.99 4.95 8.72
CA LYS A 222 -3.42 5.20 8.93
C LYS A 222 -4.15 3.96 9.45
N TYR A 223 -3.81 2.77 8.93
CA TYR A 223 -4.38 1.52 9.43
C TYR A 223 -3.99 1.27 10.89
N GLN A 224 -2.73 1.50 11.27
CA GLN A 224 -2.24 1.31 12.64
C GLN A 224 -2.91 2.27 13.63
N GLU A 225 -3.11 3.53 13.24
CA GLU A 225 -3.86 4.53 14.02
C GLU A 225 -5.29 4.07 14.26
N LEU A 226 -6.02 3.70 13.20
CA LEU A 226 -7.38 3.19 13.30
C LEU A 226 -7.47 1.89 14.12
N ALA A 227 -6.50 1.00 13.95
CA ALA A 227 -6.43 -0.24 14.71
C ALA A 227 -6.22 0.03 16.21
N LYS A 228 -5.42 1.05 16.56
CA LYS A 228 -5.25 1.48 17.95
C LYS A 228 -6.54 2.07 18.51
N ASP A 229 -7.15 3.02 17.79
CA ASP A 229 -8.38 3.70 18.23
C ASP A 229 -9.55 2.73 18.42
N ARG A 230 -9.63 1.72 17.56
CA ARG A 230 -10.69 0.69 17.58
C ARG A 230 -10.31 -0.58 18.34
N GLN A 231 -9.14 -0.61 18.98
CA GLN A 231 -8.61 -1.75 19.74
C GLN A 231 -8.57 -3.07 18.92
N TRP A 232 -8.23 -2.98 17.64
CA TRP A 232 -8.05 -4.14 16.79
C TRP A 232 -6.74 -4.86 17.10
N LYS A 233 -6.75 -6.19 16.94
CA LYS A 233 -5.50 -6.98 16.96
C LYS A 233 -4.57 -6.46 15.87
N LYS A 234 -3.31 -6.16 16.24
CA LYS A 234 -2.28 -5.73 15.30
C LYS A 234 -2.15 -6.76 14.17
N PRO A 235 -2.23 -6.33 12.90
CA PRO A 235 -2.06 -7.23 11.77
C PRO A 235 -0.58 -7.61 11.62
N LEU A 236 -0.32 -8.67 10.85
CA LEU A 236 1.02 -9.04 10.45
C LEU A 236 1.35 -8.39 9.11
N PHE A 237 2.47 -7.66 9.03
CA PHE A 237 3.02 -7.11 7.79
C PHE A 237 4.13 -8.04 7.25
N VAL A 238 3.80 -8.81 6.23
CA VAL A 238 4.69 -9.78 5.60
C VAL A 238 5.17 -9.23 4.27
N ALA A 239 6.45 -9.31 3.98
CA ALA A 239 6.99 -9.03 2.66
C ALA A 239 7.49 -10.29 1.98
N LEU A 240 7.19 -10.42 0.69
CA LEU A 240 7.76 -11.43 -0.18
C LEU A 240 9.00 -10.85 -0.83
N SER A 241 10.09 -11.60 -0.82
CA SER A 241 11.39 -11.08 -1.25
C SER A 241 12.22 -12.15 -1.92
N TYR A 242 12.83 -11.82 -3.06
CA TYR A 242 13.96 -12.59 -3.56
C TYR A 242 15.18 -12.42 -2.65
N SER A 243 16.10 -13.38 -2.68
CA SER A 243 17.38 -13.29 -1.94
C SER A 243 18.17 -12.00 -2.26
N ARG A 244 18.21 -11.60 -3.53
CA ARG A 244 18.88 -10.37 -4.01
C ARG A 244 18.28 -9.05 -3.48
N GLN A 245 17.10 -9.09 -2.90
CA GLN A 245 16.46 -7.91 -2.31
C GLN A 245 16.78 -7.75 -0.82
N ILE A 246 17.45 -8.73 -0.19
CA ILE A 246 17.90 -8.63 1.19
C ILE A 246 19.27 -7.98 1.23
N LEU A 247 19.34 -6.85 1.94
CA LEU A 247 20.56 -6.09 2.18
C LEU A 247 21.04 -6.30 3.62
N GLU A 248 22.30 -5.96 3.86
CA GLU A 248 22.86 -5.94 5.20
C GLU A 248 22.10 -4.95 6.10
N ASP A 249 21.98 -5.30 7.37
CA ASP A 249 21.26 -4.48 8.35
C ASP A 249 21.89 -3.09 8.45
N GLY A 250 21.03 -2.07 8.43
CA GLY A 250 21.49 -0.68 8.51
C GLY A 250 21.76 -0.01 7.16
N VAL A 251 21.88 -0.78 6.06
CA VAL A 251 22.11 -0.22 4.71
C VAL A 251 20.89 0.55 4.21
N ILE A 252 19.67 0.13 4.59
CA ILE A 252 18.45 0.85 4.22
C ILE A 252 18.29 2.04 5.17
N PRO A 253 18.44 3.30 4.68
CA PRO A 253 18.21 4.46 5.52
C PRO A 253 16.70 4.63 5.72
N ILE A 254 16.30 5.05 6.92
CA ILE A 254 14.89 5.21 7.30
C ILE A 254 14.58 6.66 7.70
N THR A 255 13.31 6.98 7.59
CA THR A 255 12.64 8.18 8.06
C THR A 255 11.60 7.77 9.10
N PRO A 256 11.14 8.69 9.98
CA PRO A 256 10.11 8.38 10.97
C PRO A 256 8.80 7.81 10.39
N ASN A 257 8.53 8.09 9.11
CA ASN A 257 7.33 7.64 8.42
C ASN A 257 7.46 6.25 7.79
N ASP A 258 8.64 5.63 7.73
CA ASP A 258 8.75 4.30 7.13
C ASP A 258 8.20 3.24 8.08
N VAL A 259 7.29 2.41 7.57
CA VAL A 259 6.70 1.32 8.34
C VAL A 259 7.49 0.03 8.12
N PRO A 260 8.06 -0.59 9.18
CA PRO A 260 8.82 -1.83 9.06
C PRO A 260 7.91 -3.04 8.80
N VAL A 261 8.48 -4.07 8.20
CA VAL A 261 7.83 -5.38 8.07
C VAL A 261 8.01 -6.21 9.34
N ASP A 262 7.05 -7.08 9.61
CA ASP A 262 7.09 -8.02 10.72
C ASP A 262 7.78 -9.35 10.33
N ALA A 263 7.70 -9.75 9.05
CA ALA A 263 8.33 -10.97 8.54
C ALA A 263 8.70 -10.85 7.06
N LEU A 264 9.73 -11.60 6.66
CA LEU A 264 10.12 -11.81 5.27
C LEU A 264 9.89 -13.26 4.87
N VAL A 265 9.36 -13.48 3.68
CA VAL A 265 9.28 -14.81 3.05
C VAL A 265 10.18 -14.82 1.82
N LEU A 266 11.13 -15.75 1.84
CA LEU A 266 12.09 -16.01 0.77
C LEU A 266 11.92 -17.43 0.26
N SER A 267 12.53 -17.74 -0.87
CA SER A 267 12.63 -19.09 -1.40
C SER A 267 13.32 -20.07 -0.43
N SER A 268 14.19 -19.57 0.45
CA SER A 268 14.89 -20.33 1.48
C SER A 268 14.13 -20.49 2.81
N GLY A 269 12.99 -19.82 3.00
CA GLY A 269 12.19 -19.90 4.22
C GLY A 269 11.65 -18.56 4.71
N VAL A 270 11.19 -18.55 5.96
CA VAL A 270 10.63 -17.36 6.63
C VAL A 270 11.63 -16.78 7.62
N ILE A 271 11.81 -15.45 7.59
CA ILE A 271 12.57 -14.70 8.59
C ILE A 271 11.58 -13.89 9.43
N PRO A 272 11.21 -14.35 10.65
CA PRO A 272 10.37 -13.59 11.55
C PRO A 272 11.18 -12.49 12.27
N ILE A 273 10.72 -11.24 12.18
CA ILE A 273 11.45 -10.07 12.68
C ILE A 273 10.84 -9.57 13.98
N SER A 274 9.54 -9.26 13.96
CA SER A 274 8.85 -8.75 15.15
C SER A 274 8.49 -9.86 16.13
N PRO A 275 8.26 -9.55 17.43
CA PRO A 275 7.83 -10.55 18.41
C PRO A 275 6.57 -11.31 17.95
N ALA A 276 5.57 -10.58 17.43
CA ALA A 276 4.33 -11.16 16.92
C ALA A 276 4.58 -12.12 15.75
N ALA A 277 5.54 -11.83 14.87
CA ALA A 277 5.91 -12.74 13.79
C ALA A 277 6.57 -14.03 14.30
N ARG A 278 7.44 -13.93 15.31
CA ARG A 278 8.14 -15.10 15.87
C ARG A 278 7.16 -16.10 16.48
N GLU A 279 6.12 -15.61 17.14
CA GLU A 279 5.05 -16.44 17.72
C GLU A 279 4.24 -17.21 16.66
N VAL A 280 4.03 -16.64 15.47
CA VAL A 280 3.11 -17.21 14.46
C VAL A 280 3.82 -17.91 13.30
N CYS A 281 5.12 -17.64 13.09
CA CYS A 281 5.92 -18.27 12.04
C CYS A 281 6.62 -19.55 12.52
N ASN A 282 6.91 -19.67 13.82
CA ASN A 282 7.55 -20.83 14.44
C ASN A 282 6.61 -21.40 15.54
N PRO A 283 5.47 -22.00 15.16
CA PRO A 283 4.49 -22.53 16.12
C PRO A 283 5.01 -23.77 16.87
#